data_AF-A0A535DXZ7-F1
#
_entry.id   AF-A0A535DXZ7-F1
#
_cell.length_a   1.000
_cell.length_b   1.000
_cell.length_c   1.000
_cell.angle_alpha   90.00
_cell.angle_beta   90.00
_cell.angle_gamma   90.00
#
_symmetry.space_group_name_H-M   'P 1'
#
loop_
_entity.id
_entity.type
_entity.pdbx_description
1 polymer ?
#
loop_
_entity_poly.entity_id
_entity_poly.type
_entity_poly.pdbx_seq_one_letter_code
_entity_poly.pdbx_strand_id
1 'polypeptide(L)'
;MARMADRRKRVGVGYRGVPYSLNLVRCRRALVDCQVRGEFDSMEELGNKVGVSRSTVSRFMAGRPTSLSVTKRILDALGLKFEDVLTPEAEADDAA
;
A
#
# COMPACT_ATOMS: atom_id res chain seq x y z
N MET A 1 12.47 15.97 -10.56
CA MET A 1 12.54 14.98 -11.66
C MET A 1 12.11 13.62 -11.12
N ALA A 2 10.81 13.30 -11.15
CA ALA A 2 10.31 12.03 -10.65
C ALA A 2 10.71 10.92 -11.62
N ARG A 3 11.72 10.11 -11.25
CA ARG A 3 11.93 8.80 -11.90
C ARG A 3 10.59 8.09 -11.85
N MET A 4 10.04 7.74 -13.01
CA MET A 4 9.03 6.68 -13.16
C MET A 4 9.65 5.42 -12.54
N ALA A 5 9.53 5.29 -11.22
CA ALA A 5 10.04 4.15 -10.49
C ALA A 5 9.14 2.98 -10.89
N ASP A 6 9.69 2.16 -11.78
CA ASP A 6 9.39 0.76 -12.02
C ASP A 6 8.00 0.35 -11.53
N ARG A 7 7.05 0.27 -12.47
CA ARG A 7 5.63 0.00 -12.24
C ARG A 7 5.43 -1.47 -11.82
N ARG A 8 6.18 -1.96 -10.83
CA ARG A 8 6.00 -3.27 -10.21
C ARG A 8 4.56 -3.33 -9.74
N LYS A 9 3.80 -4.24 -10.34
CA LYS A 9 2.38 -4.45 -9.99
C LYS A 9 2.25 -5.10 -8.62
N ARG A 10 3.27 -5.86 -8.20
CA ARG A 10 3.38 -6.55 -6.92
C ARG A 10 4.78 -6.37 -6.34
N VAL A 11 4.88 -6.22 -5.02
CA VAL A 11 6.16 -6.09 -4.30
C VAL A 11 6.14 -6.97 -3.06
N GLY A 12 7.18 -7.76 -2.84
CA GLY A 12 7.37 -8.54 -1.62
C GLY A 12 7.67 -7.65 -0.42
N VAL A 13 6.92 -7.82 0.67
CA VAL A 13 7.06 -7.13 1.95
C VAL A 13 6.97 -8.14 3.09
N GLY A 14 7.84 -8.01 4.10
CA GLY A 14 7.83 -8.90 5.25
C GLY A 14 7.08 -8.29 6.43
N TYR A 15 6.15 -9.04 7.03
CA TYR A 15 5.51 -8.68 8.29
C TYR A 15 5.63 -9.82 9.29
N ARG A 16 6.17 -9.53 10.48
CA ARG A 16 6.35 -10.53 11.56
C ARG A 16 7.06 -11.82 11.10
N GLY A 17 8.02 -11.69 10.19
CA GLY A 17 8.76 -12.84 9.64
C GLY A 17 8.05 -13.59 8.50
N VAL A 18 6.83 -13.20 8.12
CA VAL A 18 6.10 -13.80 6.99
C VAL A 18 6.24 -12.91 5.76
N PRO A 19 6.67 -13.46 4.60
CA PRO A 19 6.69 -12.73 3.34
C PRO A 19 5.28 -12.61 2.75
N TYR A 20 4.93 -11.41 2.29
CA TYR A 20 3.68 -11.09 1.61
C TYR A 20 3.94 -10.39 0.28
N SER A 21 3.12 -10.69 -0.71
CA SER A 21 3.05 -9.95 -1.97
C SER A 21 2.03 -8.82 -1.86
N LEU A 22 2.49 -7.56 -1.90
CA LEU A 22 1.64 -6.37 -1.87
C LEU A 22 1.24 -5.93 -3.28
N ASN A 23 -0.07 -5.85 -3.54
CA ASN A 23 -0.63 -5.41 -4.82
C ASN A 23 -0.75 -3.87 -4.90
N LEU A 24 0.29 -3.23 -5.42
CA LEU A 24 0.35 -1.77 -5.58
C LEU A 24 -0.69 -1.22 -6.57
N VAL A 25 -1.18 -2.04 -7.52
CA VAL A 25 -2.21 -1.61 -8.46
C VAL A 25 -3.52 -1.35 -7.73
N ARG A 26 -3.88 -2.22 -6.77
CA ARG A 26 -5.08 -2.03 -5.95
C ARG A 26 -4.97 -0.82 -5.05
N CYS A 27 -3.85 -0.65 -4.35
CA CYS A 27 -3.62 0.55 -3.51
C CYS A 27 -3.72 1.85 -4.31
N ARG A 28 -3.16 1.88 -5.53
CA ARG A 28 -3.21 3.06 -6.39
C ARG A 28 -4.61 3.34 -6.94
N ARG A 29 -5.39 2.30 -7.27
CA ARG A 29 -6.79 2.47 -7.67
C ARG A 29 -7.62 3.04 -6.53
N ALA A 30 -7.53 2.44 -5.34
CA ALA A 30 -8.25 2.94 -4.17
C ALA A 30 -7.87 4.40 -3.82
N LEU A 31 -6.59 4.76 -3.97
CA LEU A 31 -6.15 6.15 -3.80
C LEU A 31 -6.91 7.10 -4.75
N VAL A 32 -7.01 6.74 -6.04
CA VAL A 32 -7.74 7.54 -7.03
C VAL A 32 -9.24 7.56 -6.73
N ASP A 33 -9.82 6.43 -6.34
CA ASP A 33 -11.25 6.33 -6.00
C ASP A 33 -11.60 7.23 -4.80
N CYS A 34 -10.76 7.25 -3.76
CA CYS A 34 -10.91 8.16 -2.62
C CYS A 34 -10.78 9.64 -3.04
N GLN A 35 -9.85 9.96 -3.95
CA GLN A 35 -9.71 11.32 -4.49
C GLN A 35 -10.94 11.77 -5.28
N VAL A 36 -11.49 10.88 -6.13
CA VAL A 36 -12.72 11.15 -6.88
C VAL A 36 -13.92 11.32 -5.95
N ARG A 37 -13.95 10.60 -4.84
CA ARG A 37 -15.00 10.72 -3.79
C ARG A 37 -14.82 11.94 -2.88
N GLY A 38 -13.72 12.69 -3.02
CA GLY A 38 -13.43 13.87 -2.19
C GLY A 38 -13.03 13.53 -0.75
N GLU A 39 -12.53 12.32 -0.48
CA GLU A 39 -12.10 11.93 0.87
C GLU A 39 -10.75 12.53 1.30
N PHE A 40 -9.92 12.87 0.31
CA PHE A 40 -8.68 13.64 0.38
C PHE A 40 -8.25 13.99 -1.06
N ASP A 41 -7.51 15.07 -1.26
CA ASP A 41 -7.06 15.51 -2.59
C ASP A 41 -5.61 15.12 -2.90
N SER A 42 -4.83 14.79 -1.86
CA SER A 42 -3.38 14.64 -1.97
C SER A 42 -2.81 13.57 -1.03
N MET A 43 -1.58 13.11 -1.34
CA MET A 43 -0.85 12.19 -0.45
C MET A 43 -0.52 12.82 0.91
N GLU A 44 -0.45 14.15 0.96
CA GLU A 44 -0.22 14.88 2.20
C GLU A 44 -1.45 14.83 3.09
N GLU A 45 -2.63 15.11 2.54
CA GLU A 45 -3.89 14.96 3.27
C GLU A 45 -4.13 13.52 3.73
N LEU A 46 -3.85 12.52 2.89
CA LEU A 46 -3.89 11.12 3.32
C LEU A 46 -2.94 10.85 4.50
N GLY A 47 -1.72 11.40 4.43
CA GLY A 47 -0.76 11.32 5.53
C GLY A 47 -1.31 11.93 6.82
N ASN A 48 -1.85 13.14 6.74
CA ASN A 48 -2.44 13.85 7.87
C ASN A 48 -3.63 13.08 8.47
N LYS A 49 -4.52 12.54 7.63
CA LYS A 49 -5.67 11.72 8.03
C LYS A 49 -5.26 10.46 8.80
N VAL A 50 -4.14 9.85 8.39
CA VAL A 50 -3.59 8.63 9.00
C VAL A 50 -2.65 8.92 10.19
N GLY A 51 -2.18 10.16 10.32
CA GLY A 51 -1.18 10.57 11.31
C GLY A 51 0.25 10.13 10.95
N VAL A 52 0.61 10.15 9.66
CA VAL A 52 1.95 9.84 9.15
C VAL A 52 2.42 10.91 8.16
N SER A 53 3.73 11.05 7.99
CA SER A 53 4.27 11.99 6.99
C SER A 53 3.89 11.58 5.56
N ARG A 54 3.74 12.55 4.66
CA ARG A 54 3.64 12.33 3.21
C ARG A 54 4.75 11.40 2.69
N SER A 55 5.97 11.51 3.22
CA SER A 55 7.11 10.67 2.81
C SER A 55 6.89 9.19 3.15
N THR A 56 6.18 8.91 4.24
CA THR A 56 5.80 7.55 4.66
C THR A 56 4.76 6.97 3.70
N VAL A 57 3.74 7.76 3.34
CA VAL A 57 2.71 7.38 2.36
C VAL A 57 3.35 7.09 0.99
N SER A 58 4.25 7.98 0.54
CA SER A 58 4.98 7.80 -0.72
C SER A 58 5.83 6.52 -0.72
N ARG A 59 6.54 6.23 0.38
CA ARG A 59 7.29 4.98 0.54
C ARG A 59 6.37 3.75 0.44
N PHE A 60 5.23 3.76 1.11
CA PHE A 60 4.25 2.68 1.03
C PHE A 60 3.76 2.47 -0.41
N MET A 61 3.38 3.55 -1.11
CA MET A 61 2.89 3.50 -2.50
C MET A 61 3.97 3.10 -3.53
N ALA A 62 5.24 3.21 -3.14
CA ALA A 62 6.40 2.71 -3.88
C ALA A 62 6.77 1.25 -3.52
N GLY A 63 5.99 0.60 -2.64
CA GLY A 63 6.25 -0.77 -2.18
C GLY A 63 7.48 -0.88 -1.27
N ARG A 64 7.90 0.22 -0.62
CA ARG A 64 8.97 0.15 0.38
C ARG A 64 8.42 -0.41 1.70
N PRO A 65 9.22 -1.18 2.44
CA PRO A 65 8.81 -1.71 3.74
C PRO A 65 8.38 -0.59 4.68
N THR A 66 7.19 -0.75 5.25
CA THR A 66 6.65 0.07 6.34
C THR A 66 6.23 -0.85 7.47
N SER A 67 6.03 -0.33 8.68
CA SER A 67 5.51 -1.15 9.77
C SER A 67 4.09 -1.63 9.47
N LEU A 68 3.74 -2.80 10.02
CA LEU A 68 2.40 -3.39 9.87
C LEU A 68 1.29 -2.43 10.34
N SER A 69 1.55 -1.70 11.43
CA SER A 69 0.61 -0.71 11.97
C SER A 69 0.36 0.43 10.99
N VAL A 70 1.42 0.97 10.38
CA VAL A 70 1.30 2.04 9.37
C VAL A 70 0.59 1.51 8.12
N THR A 71 0.91 0.30 7.67
CA THR A 71 0.24 -0.34 6.53
C THR A 71 -1.26 -0.44 6.78
N LYS A 72 -1.69 -0.99 7.93
CA LYS A 72 -3.12 -1.09 8.26
C LYS A 72 -3.82 0.25 8.24
N ARG A 73 -3.27 1.27 8.89
CA ARG A 73 -3.91 2.60 8.93
C ARG A 73 -4.02 3.24 7.53
N ILE A 74 -3.01 3.05 6.66
CA ILE A 74 -3.09 3.52 5.27
C ILE A 74 -4.19 2.77 4.51
N LEU A 75 -4.26 1.44 4.66
CA LEU A 75 -5.30 0.64 4.00
C LEU A 75 -6.71 1.01 4.47
N ASP A 76 -6.90 1.19 5.78
CA ASP A 76 -8.18 1.62 6.37
C ASP A 76 -8.62 2.97 5.78
N ALA A 77 -7.70 3.93 5.65
CA ALA A 77 -7.97 5.23 5.05
C ALA A 77 -8.26 5.18 3.54
N LEU A 78 -7.84 4.10 2.87
CA LEU A 78 -8.15 3.82 1.46
C LEU A 78 -9.41 2.94 1.31
N GLY A 79 -10.06 2.54 2.41
CA GLY A 79 -11.20 1.63 2.39
C GLY A 79 -10.85 0.21 1.94
N LEU A 80 -9.59 -0.21 2.10
CA LEU A 80 -9.09 -1.53 1.71
C LEU A 80 -8.84 -2.38 2.96
N LYS A 81 -9.07 -3.70 2.86
CA LYS A 81 -8.61 -4.63 3.88
C LYS A 81 -7.20 -5.13 3.56
N PHE A 82 -6.53 -5.64 4.60
CA PHE A 82 -5.20 -6.26 4.46
C PHE A 82 -5.23 -7.42 3.44
N GLU A 83 -6.23 -8.29 3.54
CA GLU A 83 -6.43 -9.45 2.65
C GLU A 83 -6.73 -9.08 1.19
N ASP A 84 -7.26 -7.87 0.92
CA ASP A 84 -7.56 -7.43 -0.45
C ASP A 84 -6.32 -7.11 -1.27
N VAL A 85 -5.20 -6.83 -0.60
CA VAL A 85 -3.98 -6.30 -1.22
C VAL A 85 -2.70 -7.03 -0.82
N LEU A 86 -2.70 -7.79 0.26
CA LEU A 86 -1.56 -8.62 0.67
C LEU A 86 -1.91 -10.09 0.59
N THR A 87 -1.09 -10.84 -0.15
CA THR A 87 -1.18 -12.29 -0.28
C THR A 87 0.08 -12.92 0.31
N PRO A 88 0.00 -13.84 1.28
CA PRO A 88 1.19 -14.51 1.81
C PRO A 88 1.91 -15.28 0.70
N GLU A 89 3.24 -15.17 0.61
CA GLU A 89 4.01 -15.87 -0.43
C GLU A 89 4.16 -17.38 -0.12
N ALA A 90 3.79 -17.82 1.09
CA ALA A 90 3.84 -19.22 1.52
C ALA A 90 2.82 -20.13 0.81
N GLU A 91 1.77 -19.59 0.17
CA GLU A 91 0.76 -20.37 -0.56
C GLU A 91 1.03 -20.51 -2.07
N ALA A 92 2.12 -19.93 -2.59
CA ALA A 92 2.39 -19.94 -4.03
C ALA A 92 3.23 -21.14 -4.54
N ASP A 93 3.74 -21.99 -3.65
CA ASP A 93 4.63 -23.11 -3.99
C ASP A 93 3.94 -24.51 -3.97
N ASP A 94 2.67 -24.61 -3.57
CA ASP A 94 1.91 -25.88 -3.48
C ASP A 94 0.86 -26.07 -4.62
N ALA A 95 1.10 -25.46 -5.77
CA ALA A 95 0.30 -25.67 -6.98
C ALA A 95 1.19 -25.81 -8.22
N ALA A 96 2.00 -26.87 -8.25
CA ALA A 96 2.68 -27.36 -9.46
C ALA A 96 2.64 -28.89 -9.51
#